data_AF-A0A954TN64-F1
#
_entry.id   AF-A0A954TN64-F1
#
_cell.length_a   1.000
_cell.length_b   1.000
_cell.length_c   1.000
_cell.angle_alpha   90.00
_cell.angle_beta   90.00
_cell.angle_gamma   90.00
#
_symmetry.space_group_name_H-M   'P 1'
#
loop_
_entity.id
_entity.type
_entity.pdbx_description
1 polymer ?
#
loop_
_entity_poly.entity_id
_entity_poly.type
_entity_poly.pdbx_seq_one_letter_code
_entity_poly.pdbx_strand_id
1 'polypeptide(L)'
;LPSYRGDIVNGAGFTPAERAPDPQRLLRAYSASAATLNLLRALAHGGFADLHQLHRWTTDFVRASPQGKRYEELAGRISQALDFMAACGFTSDAMAQLREVDFYTSHEALHLHYEEALTRRMEAVPACVAAPWYGASAHMLWLGERTRQLDGAHIEYLRGIANPVGVKIGPNATPTDVLALAQALDPAREPGRLVLITRMGAGQLAQKLPPLVAAVRDAGL
;
A
#
# COMPACT_ATOMS: atom_id res chain seq x y z
N LEU A 1 19.40 25.47 -4.32
CA LEU A 1 19.74 24.21 -3.61
C LEU A 1 19.05 23.04 -4.29
N PRO A 2 19.61 21.82 -4.30
CA PRO A 2 18.90 20.62 -4.74
C PRO A 2 17.57 20.44 -3.97
N SER A 3 16.55 19.92 -4.63
CA SER A 3 15.27 19.59 -3.99
C SER A 3 15.45 18.51 -2.92
N TYR A 4 14.60 18.55 -1.88
CA TYR A 4 14.47 17.43 -0.94
C TYR A 4 13.81 16.26 -1.67
N ARG A 5 14.36 15.06 -1.52
CA ARG A 5 13.96 13.84 -2.23
C ARG A 5 13.54 12.71 -1.27
N GLY A 6 13.26 13.04 -0.01
CA GLY A 6 13.00 12.07 1.04
C GLY A 6 14.24 11.79 1.88
N ASP A 7 14.04 11.49 3.17
CA ASP A 7 15.10 11.27 4.14
C ASP A 7 16.05 10.13 3.79
N ILE A 8 15.62 9.21 2.91
CA ILE A 8 16.44 8.12 2.35
C ILE A 8 17.50 8.63 1.34
N VAL A 9 17.33 9.83 0.80
CA VAL A 9 18.27 10.46 -0.16
C VAL A 9 19.01 11.61 0.49
N ASN A 10 18.31 12.62 1.02
CA ASN A 10 18.89 13.83 1.59
C ASN A 10 18.01 14.39 2.72
N GLY A 11 18.48 15.40 3.44
CA GLY A 11 17.78 16.02 4.56
C GLY A 11 16.78 17.10 4.17
N ALA A 12 15.76 17.29 5.00
CA ALA A 12 14.73 18.31 4.81
C ALA A 12 15.24 19.75 5.00
N GLY A 13 16.36 19.93 5.72
CA GLY A 13 16.96 21.23 5.99
C GLY A 13 17.30 22.02 4.73
N PHE A 14 17.24 23.35 4.82
CA PHE A 14 17.45 24.26 3.69
C PHE A 14 18.91 24.74 3.60
N THR A 15 19.86 23.81 3.71
CA THR A 15 21.30 24.09 3.60
C THR A 15 21.94 23.21 2.51
N PRO A 16 23.08 23.64 1.90
CA PRO A 16 23.80 22.80 0.95
C PRO A 16 24.18 21.42 1.50
N ALA A 17 24.65 21.38 2.76
CA ALA A 17 25.05 20.14 3.43
C ALA A 17 23.86 19.17 3.62
N GLU A 18 22.72 19.66 4.11
CA GLU A 18 21.52 18.85 4.28
C GLU A 18 20.98 18.33 2.94
N ARG A 19 21.12 19.11 1.86
CA ARG A 19 20.59 18.73 0.53
C ARG A 19 21.50 17.81 -0.27
N ALA A 20 22.73 17.58 0.17
CA ALA A 20 23.64 16.62 -0.46
C ALA A 20 23.12 15.19 -0.29
N PRO A 21 23.05 14.37 -1.37
CA PRO A 21 22.71 12.96 -1.25
C PRO A 21 23.72 12.20 -0.39
N ASP A 22 23.24 11.38 0.53
CA ASP A 22 24.08 10.60 1.45
C ASP A 22 23.66 9.11 1.44
N PRO A 23 24.50 8.18 0.94
CA PRO A 23 24.15 6.76 0.88
C PRO A 23 23.98 6.10 2.25
N GLN A 24 24.52 6.67 3.34
CA GLN A 24 24.30 6.15 4.69
C GLN A 24 22.83 6.23 5.11
N ARG A 25 22.05 7.10 4.45
CA ARG A 25 20.60 7.21 4.68
C ARG A 25 19.83 5.98 4.25
N LEU A 26 20.38 5.12 3.38
CA LEU A 26 19.77 3.83 3.04
C LEU A 26 19.73 2.91 4.26
N LEU A 27 20.82 2.85 5.04
CA LEU A 27 20.89 2.05 6.27
C LEU A 27 19.99 2.64 7.37
N ARG A 28 19.91 3.97 7.44
CA ARG A 28 18.99 4.64 8.36
C ARG A 28 17.53 4.36 8.01
N ALA A 29 17.17 4.41 6.73
CA ALA A 29 15.82 4.09 6.25
C ALA A 29 15.46 2.64 6.59
N TYR A 30 16.35 1.69 6.32
CA TYR A 30 16.14 0.28 6.69
C TYR A 30 15.91 0.11 8.19
N SER A 31 16.79 0.68 9.04
CA SER A 31 16.68 0.58 10.49
C SER A 31 15.36 1.18 11.02
N ALA A 32 14.96 2.34 10.49
CA ALA A 32 13.71 2.98 10.85
C ALA A 32 12.49 2.13 10.42
N SER A 33 12.47 1.65 9.18
CA SER A 33 11.42 0.78 8.65
C SER A 33 11.29 -0.51 9.47
N ALA A 34 12.41 -1.16 9.80
CA ALA A 34 12.41 -2.38 10.59
C ALA A 34 11.86 -2.15 12.01
N ALA A 35 12.29 -1.08 12.68
CA ALA A 35 11.80 -0.72 14.02
C ALA A 35 10.30 -0.38 14.00
N THR A 36 9.85 0.41 13.02
CA THR A 36 8.43 0.74 12.84
C THR A 36 7.59 -0.50 12.56
N LEU A 37 8.03 -1.39 11.68
CA LEU A 37 7.29 -2.62 11.37
C LEU A 37 7.20 -3.56 12.59
N ASN A 38 8.27 -3.66 13.38
CA ASN A 38 8.24 -4.43 14.62
C ASN A 38 7.21 -3.88 15.61
N LEU A 39 7.16 -2.55 15.77
CA LEU A 39 6.16 -1.90 16.62
C LEU A 39 4.74 -2.11 16.07
N LEU A 40 4.52 -1.96 14.76
CA LEU A 40 3.21 -2.17 14.14
C LEU A 40 2.70 -3.60 14.36
N ARG A 41 3.57 -4.61 14.21
CA ARG A 41 3.22 -6.01 14.51
C ARG A 41 2.87 -6.21 15.97
N ALA A 42 3.65 -5.63 16.88
CA ALA A 42 3.36 -5.71 18.32
C ALA A 42 2.01 -5.06 18.67
N LEU A 43 1.65 -3.94 18.03
CA LEU A 43 0.36 -3.28 18.25
C LEU A 43 -0.81 -4.07 17.63
N ALA A 44 -0.62 -4.60 16.42
CA ALA A 44 -1.64 -5.35 15.69
C ALA A 44 -2.07 -6.63 16.42
N HIS A 45 -1.13 -7.33 17.05
CA HIS A 45 -1.41 -8.56 17.83
C HIS A 45 -1.56 -8.30 19.34
N GLY A 46 -1.17 -7.11 19.83
CA GLY A 46 -1.20 -6.75 21.26
C GLY A 46 -2.55 -6.26 21.78
N GLY A 47 -3.63 -6.40 21.00
CA GLY A 47 -4.98 -5.96 21.37
C GLY A 47 -5.28 -4.47 21.19
N PHE A 48 -4.33 -3.68 20.65
CA PHE A 48 -4.59 -2.29 20.26
C PHE A 48 -5.54 -2.20 19.05
N ALA A 49 -5.54 -3.23 18.21
CA ALA A 49 -6.41 -3.34 17.04
C ALA A 49 -7.78 -3.97 17.34
N ASP A 50 -8.14 -4.13 18.62
CA ASP A 50 -9.43 -4.66 19.04
C ASP A 50 -10.58 -3.82 18.48
N LEU A 51 -11.54 -4.48 17.83
CA LEU A 51 -12.61 -3.82 17.09
C LEU A 51 -13.51 -2.97 18.00
N HIS A 52 -13.76 -3.41 19.24
CA HIS A 52 -14.53 -2.62 20.21
C HIS A 52 -13.77 -1.37 20.66
N GLN A 53 -12.45 -1.47 20.85
CA GLN A 53 -11.62 -0.29 21.16
C GLN A 53 -11.59 0.73 20.00
N LEU A 54 -11.38 0.25 18.77
CA LEU A 54 -11.38 1.09 17.58
C LEU A 54 -12.72 1.81 17.37
N HIS A 55 -13.83 1.10 17.59
CA HIS A 55 -15.16 1.69 17.47
C HIS A 55 -15.44 2.74 18.56
N ARG A 56 -14.96 2.53 19.79
CA ARG A 56 -15.05 3.54 20.87
C ARG A 56 -14.32 4.82 20.49
N TRP A 57 -13.06 4.74 20.04
CA TRP A 57 -12.31 5.92 19.59
C TRP A 57 -12.98 6.64 18.41
N THR A 58 -13.53 5.88 17.47
CA THR A 58 -14.29 6.44 16.33
C THR A 58 -15.52 7.20 16.82
N THR A 59 -16.25 6.63 17.77
CA THR A 59 -17.45 7.27 18.34
C THR A 59 -17.10 8.53 19.14
N ASP A 60 -16.02 8.50 19.93
CA ASP A 60 -15.53 9.68 20.67
C ASP A 60 -15.15 10.83 19.72
N PHE A 61 -14.46 10.51 18.62
CA PHE A 61 -14.16 11.48 17.55
C PHE A 61 -15.43 12.06 16.92
N VAL A 62 -16.42 11.22 16.61
CA VAL A 62 -17.71 11.67 16.05
C VAL A 62 -18.41 12.61 17.01
N ARG A 63 -18.46 12.30 18.32
CA ARG A 63 -19.08 13.16 19.34
C ARG A 63 -18.39 14.51 19.48
N ALA A 64 -17.06 14.55 19.37
CA ALA A 64 -16.28 15.78 19.47
C ALA A 64 -16.29 16.64 18.19
N SER A 65 -16.78 16.10 17.07
CA SER A 65 -16.75 16.79 15.77
C SER A 65 -17.98 17.69 15.57
N PRO A 66 -17.81 18.93 15.05
CA PRO A 66 -18.92 19.79 14.63
C PRO A 66 -19.82 19.14 13.56
N GLN A 67 -19.28 18.20 12.77
CA GLN A 67 -20.01 17.42 11.77
C GLN A 67 -20.53 16.08 12.32
N GLY A 68 -20.39 15.82 13.62
CA GLY A 68 -20.69 14.55 14.28
C GLY A 68 -22.09 14.01 14.01
N LYS A 69 -23.09 14.90 13.98
CA LYS A 69 -24.50 14.55 13.68
C LYS A 69 -24.66 13.81 12.35
N ARG A 70 -23.81 14.07 11.35
CA ARG A 70 -23.86 13.40 10.05
C ARG A 70 -23.44 11.93 10.12
N TYR A 71 -22.59 11.58 11.09
CA TYR A 71 -22.01 10.25 11.22
C TYR A 71 -22.56 9.48 12.42
N GLU A 72 -23.33 10.13 13.30
CA GLU A 72 -23.88 9.55 14.51
C GLU A 72 -24.79 8.34 14.25
N GLU A 73 -25.65 8.41 13.22
CA GLU A 73 -26.51 7.29 12.84
C GLU A 73 -25.69 6.07 12.40
N LEU A 74 -24.69 6.28 11.54
CA LEU A 74 -23.82 5.19 11.08
C LEU A 74 -23.00 4.60 12.24
N ALA A 75 -22.43 5.45 13.09
CA ALA A 75 -21.71 5.01 14.28
C ALA A 75 -22.61 4.20 15.21
N GLY A 76 -23.86 4.64 15.42
CA GLY A 76 -24.85 3.92 16.22
C GLY A 76 -25.21 2.55 15.64
N ARG A 77 -25.37 2.44 14.31
CA ARG A 77 -25.61 1.16 13.64
C ARG A 77 -24.44 0.19 13.77
N ILE A 78 -23.20 0.69 13.70
CA ILE A 78 -22.01 -0.14 13.95
C ILE A 78 -21.98 -0.60 15.41
N SER A 79 -22.30 0.27 16.38
CA SER A 79 -22.41 -0.14 17.80
C SER A 79 -23.42 -1.27 17.98
N GLN A 80 -24.62 -1.12 17.43
CA GLN A 80 -25.68 -2.14 17.54
C GLN A 80 -25.26 -3.47 16.94
N ALA A 81 -24.53 -3.46 15.83
CA ALA A 81 -24.01 -4.69 15.22
C ALA A 81 -22.96 -5.37 16.11
N LEU A 82 -22.04 -4.59 16.71
CA LEU A 82 -21.03 -5.13 17.64
C LEU A 82 -21.68 -5.67 18.93
N ASP A 83 -22.69 -4.98 19.47
CA ASP A 83 -23.45 -5.44 20.64
C ASP A 83 -24.22 -6.72 20.34
N PHE A 84 -24.80 -6.83 19.13
CA PHE A 84 -25.46 -8.06 18.68
C PHE A 84 -24.49 -9.22 18.55
N MET A 85 -23.31 -9.00 17.95
CA MET A 85 -22.25 -10.02 17.88
C MET A 85 -21.86 -10.50 19.28
N ALA A 86 -21.65 -9.58 20.22
CA ALA A 86 -21.33 -9.91 21.61
C ALA A 86 -22.48 -10.70 22.29
N ALA A 87 -23.74 -10.31 22.07
CA ALA A 87 -24.90 -11.01 22.61
C ALA A 87 -25.05 -12.44 22.05
N CYS A 88 -24.58 -12.69 20.82
CA CYS A 88 -24.49 -14.02 20.22
C CYS A 88 -23.26 -14.83 20.69
N GLY A 89 -22.43 -14.28 21.59
CA GLY A 89 -21.24 -14.93 22.12
C GLY A 89 -19.97 -14.68 21.29
N PHE A 90 -20.02 -13.84 20.26
CA PHE A 90 -18.85 -13.43 19.48
C PHE A 90 -18.20 -12.21 20.13
N THR A 91 -17.30 -12.45 21.07
CA THR A 91 -16.54 -11.42 21.78
C THR A 91 -15.06 -11.49 21.42
N SER A 92 -14.33 -10.40 21.64
CA SER A 92 -12.86 -10.39 21.46
C SER A 92 -12.14 -11.40 22.33
N ASP A 93 -12.71 -11.80 23.47
CA ASP A 93 -12.22 -12.87 24.36
C ASP A 93 -12.43 -14.27 23.79
N ALA A 94 -13.49 -14.46 23.00
CA ALA A 94 -13.77 -15.72 22.34
C ALA A 94 -13.14 -15.85 20.95
N MET A 95 -12.81 -14.73 20.28
CA MET A 95 -12.37 -14.73 18.88
C MET A 95 -11.13 -13.85 18.65
N ALA A 96 -10.02 -14.47 18.25
CA ALA A 96 -8.80 -13.76 17.86
C ALA A 96 -9.04 -12.80 16.66
N GLN A 97 -9.96 -13.14 15.76
CA GLN A 97 -10.30 -12.32 14.58
C GLN A 97 -10.94 -10.96 14.93
N LEU A 98 -11.47 -10.79 16.14
CA LEU A 98 -12.03 -9.52 16.62
C LEU A 98 -11.00 -8.69 17.41
N ARG A 99 -9.91 -9.33 17.83
CA ARG A 99 -8.85 -8.76 18.66
C ARG A 99 -7.63 -8.31 17.84
N GLU A 100 -7.34 -9.04 16.77
CA GLU A 100 -6.12 -8.89 15.97
C GLU A 100 -6.46 -8.51 14.53
N VAL A 101 -5.53 -7.81 13.88
CA VAL A 101 -5.63 -7.46 12.45
C VAL A 101 -4.34 -7.78 11.73
N ASP A 102 -4.44 -8.27 10.51
CA ASP A 102 -3.28 -8.34 9.63
C ASP A 102 -2.95 -6.94 9.11
N PHE A 103 -1.71 -6.50 9.35
CA PHE A 103 -1.22 -5.22 8.85
C PHE A 103 -0.17 -5.43 7.76
N TYR A 104 -0.42 -4.84 6.59
CA TYR A 104 0.48 -4.89 5.44
C TYR A 104 1.14 -3.53 5.22
N THR A 105 2.36 -3.53 4.71
CA THR A 105 3.14 -2.33 4.38
C THR A 105 3.26 -2.17 2.88
N SER A 106 3.34 -0.91 2.45
CA SER A 106 3.64 -0.56 1.06
C SER A 106 4.40 0.75 0.95
N HIS A 107 5.20 0.89 -0.10
CA HIS A 107 5.86 2.14 -0.51
C HIS A 107 6.08 2.18 -2.03
N GLU A 108 6.41 3.36 -2.55
CA GLU A 108 6.82 3.51 -3.95
C GLU A 108 8.20 2.87 -4.13
N ALA A 109 8.35 1.93 -5.07
CA ALA A 109 9.62 1.26 -5.35
C ALA A 109 10.59 2.20 -6.10
N LEU A 110 10.87 3.37 -5.55
CA LEU A 110 11.51 4.48 -6.24
C LEU A 110 13.04 4.34 -6.27
N HIS A 111 13.64 3.99 -5.13
CA HIS A 111 15.10 3.95 -4.98
C HIS A 111 15.63 2.54 -5.28
N LEU A 112 15.88 2.23 -6.55
CA LEU A 112 16.15 0.87 -7.01
C LEU A 112 17.32 0.16 -6.29
N HIS A 113 18.40 0.86 -5.93
CA HIS A 113 19.48 0.23 -5.15
C HIS A 113 19.03 -0.25 -3.75
N TYR A 114 18.01 0.40 -3.18
CA TYR A 114 17.43 -0.02 -1.90
C TYR A 114 16.54 -1.25 -2.09
N GLU A 115 15.70 -1.23 -3.12
CA GLU A 115 14.78 -2.32 -3.43
C GLU A 115 15.54 -3.60 -3.84
N GLU A 116 16.54 -3.47 -4.71
CA GLU A 116 17.40 -4.57 -5.14
C GLU A 116 18.13 -5.21 -3.94
N ALA A 117 18.74 -4.39 -3.07
CA ALA A 117 19.43 -4.88 -1.88
C ALA A 117 18.52 -5.66 -0.90
N LEU A 118 17.22 -5.37 -0.91
CA LEU A 118 16.21 -6.05 -0.08
C LEU A 118 15.45 -7.14 -0.82
N THR A 119 15.82 -7.46 -2.06
CA THR A 119 15.19 -8.54 -2.82
C THR A 119 15.65 -9.90 -2.29
N ARG A 120 14.70 -10.82 -2.07
CA ARG A 120 14.96 -12.14 -1.50
C ARG A 120 14.29 -13.21 -2.34
N ARG A 121 14.99 -14.33 -2.55
CA ARG A 121 14.44 -15.50 -3.20
C ARG A 121 13.76 -16.38 -2.15
N MET A 122 12.54 -16.85 -2.44
CA MET A 122 11.86 -17.80 -1.56
C MET A 122 12.49 -19.18 -1.75
N GLU A 123 13.22 -19.67 -0.76
CA GLU A 123 13.92 -20.97 -0.85
C GLU A 123 13.01 -22.18 -0.54
N ALA A 124 11.95 -21.96 0.25
CA ALA A 124 11.02 -23.00 0.69
C ALA A 124 9.92 -23.27 -0.34
N VAL A 125 10.29 -23.77 -1.52
CA VAL A 125 9.36 -24.15 -2.59
C VAL A 125 9.73 -25.54 -3.14
N PRO A 126 8.75 -26.36 -3.56
CA PRO A 126 9.02 -27.66 -4.15
C PRO A 126 10.02 -27.55 -5.31
N ALA A 127 10.94 -28.51 -5.44
CA ALA A 127 12.01 -28.48 -6.44
C ALA A 127 11.52 -28.40 -7.91
N CYS A 128 10.25 -28.70 -8.16
CA CYS A 128 9.61 -28.61 -9.47
C CYS A 128 9.11 -27.19 -9.82
N VAL A 129 9.20 -26.21 -8.90
CA VAL A 129 8.75 -24.83 -9.11
C VAL A 129 9.95 -23.88 -9.03
N ALA A 130 10.08 -23.00 -10.02
CA ALA A 130 11.08 -21.93 -9.96
C ALA A 130 10.78 -21.03 -8.76
N ALA A 131 11.78 -20.87 -7.89
CA ALA A 131 11.64 -20.08 -6.68
C ALA A 131 11.40 -18.59 -6.99
N PRO A 132 10.27 -18.00 -6.55
CA PRO A 132 9.98 -16.61 -6.84
C PRO A 132 10.89 -15.67 -6.04
N TRP A 133 11.10 -14.48 -6.60
CA TRP A 133 11.74 -13.37 -5.93
C TRP A 133 10.69 -12.45 -5.31
N TYR A 134 10.97 -11.90 -4.15
CA TYR A 134 10.15 -10.88 -3.49
C TYR A 134 11.02 -9.67 -3.14
N GLY A 135 10.50 -8.47 -3.40
CA GLY A 135 11.01 -7.25 -2.77
C GLY A 135 10.62 -7.28 -1.29
N ALA A 136 11.55 -7.67 -0.41
CA ALA A 136 11.27 -7.84 1.02
C ALA A 136 11.29 -6.51 1.80
N SER A 137 11.30 -5.38 1.09
CA SER A 137 11.20 -4.03 1.65
C SER A 137 9.77 -3.70 2.09
N ALA A 138 8.75 -4.29 1.46
CA ALA A 138 7.33 -4.16 1.83
C ALA A 138 6.48 -5.32 1.28
N HIS A 139 5.22 -5.40 1.69
CA HIS A 139 4.31 -6.45 1.20
C HIS A 139 3.82 -6.14 -0.23
N MET A 140 3.43 -4.89 -0.49
CA MET A 140 3.05 -4.38 -1.80
C MET A 140 3.97 -3.23 -2.19
N LEU A 141 4.43 -3.19 -3.44
CA LEU A 141 5.23 -2.09 -3.98
C LEU A 141 4.46 -1.39 -5.09
N TRP A 142 4.69 -0.09 -5.32
CA TRP A 142 4.02 0.61 -6.42
C TRP A 142 4.95 1.45 -7.32
N LEU A 143 4.52 1.62 -8.57
CA LEU A 143 5.05 2.57 -9.53
C LEU A 143 4.40 3.94 -9.39
N GLY A 144 5.25 4.97 -9.34
CA GLY A 144 4.80 6.35 -9.45
C GLY A 144 4.45 6.74 -10.88
N GLU A 145 3.68 7.81 -11.03
CA GLU A 145 3.31 8.37 -12.34
C GLU A 145 4.54 8.80 -13.17
N ARG A 146 5.65 9.15 -12.50
CA ARG A 146 6.88 9.65 -13.15
C ARG A 146 7.90 8.55 -13.45
N THR A 147 7.64 7.32 -13.02
CA THR A 147 8.56 6.17 -13.08
C THR A 147 7.91 4.94 -13.72
N ARG A 148 6.77 5.12 -14.41
CA ARG A 148 6.02 4.04 -15.08
C ARG A 148 6.30 3.91 -16.58
N GLN A 149 7.48 4.31 -17.04
CA GLN A 149 7.90 4.14 -18.44
C GLN A 149 8.05 2.64 -18.72
N LEU A 150 7.41 2.12 -19.78
CA LEU A 150 7.32 0.69 -20.09
C LEU A 150 8.69 0.01 -20.27
N ASP A 151 9.67 0.74 -20.79
CA ASP A 151 11.05 0.32 -21.00
C ASP A 151 11.99 0.75 -19.86
N GLY A 152 11.43 1.28 -18.77
CA GLY A 152 12.18 1.79 -17.62
C GLY A 152 12.60 0.71 -16.63
N ALA A 153 13.66 1.01 -15.88
CA ALA A 153 14.22 0.09 -14.87
C ALA A 153 13.23 -0.27 -13.74
N HIS A 154 12.28 0.61 -13.43
CA HIS A 154 11.24 0.34 -12.43
C HIS A 154 10.24 -0.73 -12.89
N ILE A 155 9.87 -0.74 -14.17
CA ILE A 155 9.04 -1.80 -14.75
C ILE A 155 9.82 -3.11 -14.73
N GLU A 156 11.09 -3.08 -15.15
CA GLU A 156 11.97 -4.26 -15.13
C GLU A 156 12.06 -4.89 -13.74
N TYR A 157 12.30 -4.08 -12.72
CA TYR A 157 12.39 -4.56 -11.35
C TYR A 157 11.06 -5.18 -10.89
N LEU A 158 9.94 -4.49 -11.08
CA LEU A 158 8.65 -4.93 -10.55
C LEU A 158 8.04 -6.14 -11.29
N ARG A 159 8.33 -6.30 -12.59
CA ARG A 159 7.93 -7.53 -13.31
C ARG A 159 8.73 -8.76 -12.84
N GLY A 160 9.91 -8.55 -12.24
CA GLY A 160 10.78 -9.61 -11.75
C GLY A 160 10.45 -10.14 -10.34
N ILE A 161 9.59 -9.45 -9.58
CA ILE A 161 9.20 -9.84 -8.22
C ILE A 161 7.75 -10.33 -8.16
N ALA A 162 7.43 -11.17 -7.17
CA ALA A 162 6.12 -11.78 -6.96
C ALA A 162 5.19 -10.98 -6.03
N ASN A 163 5.64 -9.88 -5.42
CA ASN A 163 4.79 -8.99 -4.61
C ASN A 163 3.61 -8.43 -5.42
N PRO A 164 2.41 -8.23 -4.84
CA PRO A 164 1.39 -7.39 -5.48
C PRO A 164 1.97 -6.02 -5.86
N VAL A 165 1.64 -5.55 -7.06
CA VAL A 165 2.17 -4.31 -7.64
C VAL A 165 1.06 -3.29 -7.84
N GLY A 166 1.26 -2.10 -7.29
CA GLY A 166 0.43 -0.93 -7.58
C GLY A 166 0.99 -0.11 -8.75
N VAL A 167 0.12 0.53 -9.52
CA VAL A 167 0.54 1.52 -10.54
C VAL A 167 -0.30 2.77 -10.41
N LYS A 168 0.34 3.93 -10.20
CA LYS A 168 -0.37 5.21 -10.22
C LYS A 168 -0.82 5.54 -11.64
N ILE A 169 -2.10 5.89 -11.79
CA ILE A 169 -2.72 6.25 -13.07
C ILE A 169 -3.23 7.69 -13.00
N GLY A 170 -2.50 8.61 -13.65
CA GLY A 170 -2.84 10.02 -13.75
C GLY A 170 -3.93 10.34 -14.79
N PRO A 171 -4.35 11.62 -14.89
CA PRO A 171 -5.44 12.06 -15.79
C PRO A 171 -5.09 12.00 -17.29
N ASN A 172 -3.80 11.84 -17.62
CA ASN A 172 -3.30 11.74 -18.98
C ASN A 172 -3.13 10.29 -19.46
N ALA A 173 -3.38 9.30 -18.59
CA ALA A 173 -3.28 7.90 -18.97
C ALA A 173 -4.34 7.55 -20.01
N THR A 174 -3.95 6.76 -21.00
CA THR A 174 -4.84 6.24 -22.04
C THR A 174 -5.16 4.76 -21.80
N PRO A 175 -6.24 4.23 -22.41
CA PRO A 175 -6.51 2.80 -22.39
C PRO A 175 -5.31 1.95 -22.82
N THR A 176 -4.62 2.36 -23.89
CA THR A 176 -3.44 1.68 -24.41
C THR A 176 -2.31 1.63 -23.38
N ASP A 177 -2.05 2.73 -22.66
CA ASP A 177 -1.03 2.75 -21.62
C ASP A 177 -1.34 1.75 -20.50
N VAL A 178 -2.60 1.70 -20.05
CA VAL A 178 -3.04 0.82 -18.95
C VAL A 178 -2.93 -0.65 -19.36
N LEU A 179 -3.36 -0.99 -20.57
CA LEU A 179 -3.27 -2.37 -21.08
C LEU A 179 -1.81 -2.80 -21.25
N ALA A 180 -0.94 -1.92 -21.74
CA ALA A 180 0.48 -2.22 -21.86
C ALA A 180 1.15 -2.43 -20.50
N LEU A 181 0.80 -1.62 -19.49
CA LEU A 181 1.27 -1.79 -18.11
C LEU A 181 0.79 -3.12 -17.52
N ALA A 182 -0.47 -3.49 -17.76
CA ALA A 182 -1.01 -4.76 -17.30
C ALA A 182 -0.28 -5.96 -17.92
N GLN A 183 -0.06 -5.93 -19.23
CA GLN A 183 0.70 -6.96 -19.92
C GLN A 183 2.14 -7.08 -19.42
N ALA A 184 2.78 -5.97 -19.04
CA ALA A 184 4.15 -5.97 -18.54
C ALA A 184 4.30 -6.49 -17.10
N LEU A 185 3.33 -6.19 -16.23
CA LEU A 185 3.44 -6.44 -14.77
C LEU A 185 2.64 -7.65 -14.28
N ASP A 186 1.61 -8.05 -15.02
CA ASP A 186 0.75 -9.18 -14.73
C ASP A 186 0.39 -9.94 -16.03
N PRO A 187 1.38 -10.53 -16.71
CA PRO A 187 1.14 -11.28 -17.95
C PRO A 187 0.27 -12.51 -17.74
N ALA A 188 0.25 -13.07 -16.52
CA ALA A 188 -0.54 -14.24 -16.15
C ALA A 188 -1.99 -13.89 -15.78
N ARG A 189 -2.31 -12.59 -15.62
CA ARG A 189 -3.65 -12.08 -15.27
C ARG A 189 -4.13 -12.63 -13.94
N GLU A 190 -3.24 -12.66 -12.95
CA GLU A 190 -3.52 -13.19 -11.63
C GLU A 190 -4.39 -12.19 -10.83
N PRO A 191 -5.61 -12.55 -10.40
CA PRO A 191 -6.47 -11.64 -9.67
C PRO A 191 -5.78 -11.08 -8.41
N GLY A 192 -5.67 -9.76 -8.32
CA GLY A 192 -5.03 -9.06 -7.20
C GLY A 192 -3.52 -8.86 -7.33
N ARG A 193 -2.87 -9.40 -8.38
CA ARG A 193 -1.45 -9.16 -8.68
C ARG A 193 -1.19 -7.69 -9.01
N LEU A 194 -2.05 -7.08 -9.82
CA LEU A 194 -1.93 -5.69 -10.25
C LEU A 194 -3.06 -4.81 -9.67
N VAL A 195 -2.69 -3.66 -9.12
CA VAL A 195 -3.63 -2.67 -8.58
C VAL A 195 -3.46 -1.33 -9.29
N LEU A 196 -4.48 -0.89 -10.02
CA LEU A 196 -4.49 0.42 -10.69
C LEU A 196 -4.96 1.51 -9.72
N ILE A 197 -4.07 2.43 -9.35
CA ILE A 197 -4.32 3.47 -8.36
C ILE A 197 -4.58 4.81 -9.05
N THR A 198 -5.84 5.16 -9.22
CA THR A 198 -6.25 6.36 -9.98
C THR A 198 -6.05 7.64 -9.18
N ARG A 199 -5.40 8.65 -9.78
CA ARG A 199 -5.22 9.99 -9.21
C ARG A 199 -5.42 11.06 -10.29
N MET A 200 -6.68 11.26 -10.67
CA MET A 200 -7.05 12.16 -11.78
C MET A 200 -7.54 13.54 -11.30
N GLY A 201 -7.85 13.67 -10.00
CA GLY A 201 -8.51 14.85 -9.44
C GLY A 201 -10.03 14.80 -9.61
N ALA A 202 -10.76 15.34 -8.62
CA ALA A 202 -12.21 15.21 -8.54
C ALA A 202 -12.96 15.73 -9.78
N GLY A 203 -12.48 16.83 -10.37
CA GLY A 203 -13.12 17.43 -11.55
C GLY A 203 -12.94 16.66 -12.87
N GLN A 204 -11.96 15.77 -12.97
CA GLN A 204 -11.67 15.02 -14.20
C GLN A 204 -12.05 13.54 -14.10
N LEU A 205 -12.13 13.00 -12.87
CA LEU A 205 -12.29 11.57 -12.62
C LEU A 205 -13.50 10.97 -13.35
N ALA A 206 -14.66 11.61 -13.25
CA ALA A 206 -15.91 11.11 -13.82
C ALA A 206 -15.86 10.97 -15.36
N GLN A 207 -15.03 11.76 -16.03
CA GLN A 207 -14.86 11.71 -17.48
C GLN A 207 -13.72 10.78 -17.89
N LYS A 208 -12.61 10.77 -17.14
CA LYS A 208 -11.37 10.09 -17.53
C LYS A 208 -11.29 8.63 -17.10
N LEU A 209 -11.92 8.25 -15.98
CA LEU A 209 -11.84 6.88 -15.47
C LEU A 209 -12.68 5.85 -16.26
N PRO A 210 -13.96 6.13 -16.64
CA PRO A 210 -14.79 5.14 -17.32
C PRO A 210 -14.17 4.47 -18.55
N PRO A 211 -13.53 5.19 -19.50
CA PRO A 211 -12.93 4.54 -20.67
C PRO A 211 -11.75 3.61 -20.30
N LEU A 212 -11.01 3.90 -19.22
CA LEU A 212 -9.93 3.01 -18.76
C LEU A 212 -10.51 1.72 -18.15
N VAL A 213 -11.55 1.83 -17.32
CA VAL A 213 -12.22 0.68 -16.71
C VAL A 213 -12.85 -0.22 -17.78
N ALA A 214 -13.51 0.39 -18.78
CA ALA A 214 -14.08 -0.36 -19.90
C ALA A 214 -12.99 -1.15 -20.64
N ALA A 215 -11.86 -0.52 -20.97
CA ALA A 215 -10.77 -1.19 -21.68
C ALA A 215 -10.16 -2.36 -20.89
N VAL A 216 -9.94 -2.20 -19.58
CA VAL A 216 -9.43 -3.28 -18.71
C VAL A 216 -10.42 -4.44 -18.66
N ARG A 217 -11.70 -4.15 -18.43
CA ARG A 217 -12.77 -5.16 -18.41
C ARG A 217 -12.89 -5.90 -19.76
N ASP A 218 -12.89 -5.16 -20.86
CA ASP A 218 -13.06 -5.73 -22.20
C ASP A 218 -11.83 -6.56 -22.63
N ALA A 219 -10.65 -6.30 -22.03
CA ALA A 219 -9.45 -7.13 -22.18
C ALA A 219 -9.46 -8.40 -21.31
N GLY A 220 -10.44 -8.56 -20.42
CA GLY A 220 -10.54 -9.68 -19.47
C GLY A 220 -9.44 -9.64 -18.41
N LEU A 221 -9.18 -8.45 -17.88
CA LEU A 221 -8.24 -8.15 -16.80
C LEU A 221 -8.97 -7.65 -15.55
#